data_AF-A0A0U2WLF3-F1
#
_entry.id   AF-A0A0U2WLF3-F1
#
_cell.length_a   1.000
_cell.length_b   1.000
_cell.length_c   1.000
_cell.angle_alpha   90.00
_cell.angle_beta   90.00
_cell.angle_gamma   90.00
#
_symmetry.space_group_name_H-M   'P 1'
#
loop_
_entity.id
_entity.type
_entity.pdbx_description
1 polymer ?
#
loop_
_entity_poly.entity_id
_entity_poly.type
_entity_poly.pdbx_seq_one_letter_code
_entity_poly.pdbx_strand_id
1 'polypeptide(L)'
;MDALNEKERRKARAAILSWLLVIVPAGIGLAIWFTLRSLVLHALIVFEVSAWSWQAYDQFSFVFFGFVWLALVFVYQYMLYKQGLKGRMGASFRRLTAAMTAALLAAQLLLYAIGGTDMSVRTAFMMAAEAMIFAALTARGRGAGKAGTASASEERKDGA
;
A
#
# COMPACT_ATOMS: atom_id res chain seq x y z
N MET A 1 4.54 31.57 26.87
CA MET A 1 5.44 30.43 26.50
C MET A 1 4.66 29.21 25.98
N ASP A 2 3.33 29.17 26.13
CA ASP A 2 2.52 27.99 25.79
C ASP A 2 2.37 27.70 24.30
N ALA A 3 2.39 28.73 23.44
CA ALA A 3 2.23 28.56 21.99
C ALA A 3 3.41 27.82 21.31
N LEU A 4 4.62 27.89 21.87
CA LEU A 4 5.78 27.14 21.40
C LEU A 4 5.66 25.66 21.81
N ASN A 5 5.26 25.41 23.06
CA ASN A 5 5.08 24.07 23.61
C ASN A 5 3.94 23.31 22.89
N GLU A 6 2.89 24.00 22.46
CA GLU A 6 1.79 23.38 21.75
C GLU A 6 2.15 22.98 20.30
N LYS A 7 3.00 23.77 19.62
CA LYS A 7 3.53 23.44 18.28
C LYS A 7 4.48 22.23 18.34
N GLU A 8 5.36 22.18 19.34
CA GLU A 8 6.26 21.06 19.60
C GLU A 8 5.46 19.77 19.88
N ARG A 9 4.44 19.84 20.75
CA ARG A 9 3.55 18.69 21.04
C ARG A 9 2.77 18.19 19.81
N ARG A 10 2.32 19.09 18.94
CA ARG A 10 1.64 18.70 17.68
C ARG A 10 2.61 18.00 16.71
N LYS A 11 3.85 18.48 16.58
CA LYS A 11 4.89 17.80 15.78
C LYS A 11 5.24 16.42 16.32
N ALA A 12 5.43 16.31 17.64
CA ALA A 12 5.72 15.03 18.29
C ALA A 12 4.58 14.02 18.10
N ARG A 13 3.32 14.45 18.28
CA ARG A 13 2.14 13.60 18.01
C ARG A 13 2.05 13.18 16.55
N ALA A 14 2.27 14.09 15.61
CA ALA A 14 2.29 13.76 14.18
C ALA A 14 3.40 12.76 13.83
N ALA A 15 4.58 12.88 14.45
CA ALA A 15 5.68 11.96 14.27
C ALA A 15 5.35 10.56 14.79
N ILE A 16 4.88 10.42 16.03
CA ILE A 16 4.50 9.13 16.63
C ILE A 16 3.38 8.47 15.82
N LEU A 17 2.37 9.25 15.44
CA LEU A 17 1.25 8.75 14.65
C LEU A 17 1.72 8.29 13.27
N SER A 18 2.64 9.03 12.62
CA SER A 18 3.21 8.61 11.33
C SER A 18 3.98 7.30 11.41
N TRP A 19 4.72 7.08 12.49
CA TRP A 19 5.42 5.82 12.77
C TRP A 19 4.45 4.66 12.93
N LEU A 20 3.41 4.84 13.75
CA LEU A 20 2.41 3.80 13.97
C LEU A 20 1.67 3.44 12.68
N LEU A 21 1.32 4.43 11.87
CA LEU A 21 0.64 4.20 10.59
C LEU A 21 1.56 3.57 9.54
N VAL A 22 2.89 3.70 9.62
CA VAL A 22 3.79 3.09 8.62
C VAL A 22 3.86 1.56 8.74
N ILE A 23 3.52 1.00 9.91
CA ILE A 23 3.60 -0.45 10.17
C ILE A 23 2.73 -1.24 9.19
N VAL A 24 1.51 -0.75 8.93
CA VAL A 24 0.56 -1.41 8.01
C VAL A 24 1.10 -1.49 6.58
N PRO A 25 1.47 -0.39 5.90
CA PRO A 25 2.05 -0.43 4.56
C PRO A 25 3.41 -1.13 4.53
N ALA A 26 4.22 -1.08 5.59
CA ALA A 26 5.44 -1.85 5.68
C ALA A 26 5.16 -3.37 5.65
N GLY A 27 4.14 -3.82 6.40
CA GLY A 27 3.67 -5.20 6.39
C GLY A 27 3.13 -5.64 5.02
N ILE A 28 2.33 -4.80 4.36
CA ILE A 28 1.86 -5.06 2.98
C ILE A 28 3.05 -5.13 2.01
N GLY A 29 4.02 -4.23 2.14
CA GLY A 29 5.25 -4.25 1.36
C GLY A 29 6.05 -5.54 1.54
N LEU A 30 6.05 -6.11 2.75
CA LEU A 30 6.69 -7.39 3.02
C LEU A 30 5.97 -8.54 2.29
N ALA A 31 4.63 -8.54 2.30
CA ALA A 31 3.85 -9.51 1.54
C ALA A 31 4.12 -9.41 0.03
N ILE A 32 4.17 -8.18 -0.51
CA ILE A 32 4.52 -7.91 -1.91
C ILE A 32 5.90 -8.49 -2.25
N TRP A 33 6.88 -8.27 -1.36
CA TRP A 33 8.23 -8.81 -1.54
C TRP A 33 8.23 -10.33 -1.63
N PHE A 34 7.55 -11.03 -0.72
CA PHE A 34 7.44 -12.50 -0.80
C PHE A 34 6.77 -12.96 -2.09
N THR A 35 5.69 -12.30 -2.53
CA THR A 35 5.02 -12.63 -3.79
C THR A 35 5.92 -12.42 -5.00
N LEU A 36 6.65 -11.30 -5.06
CA LEU A 36 7.59 -11.00 -6.14
C LEU A 36 8.75 -12.01 -6.19
N ARG A 37 9.28 -12.42 -5.04
CA ARG A 37 10.31 -13.46 -4.97
C ARG A 37 9.79 -14.78 -5.55
N SER A 38 8.60 -15.21 -5.12
CA SER A 38 7.96 -16.41 -5.69
C SER A 38 7.75 -16.29 -7.19
N LEU A 39 7.40 -15.10 -7.68
CA LEU A 39 7.21 -14.83 -9.11
C LEU A 39 8.51 -14.94 -9.90
N VAL A 40 9.61 -14.39 -9.38
CA VAL A 40 10.93 -14.54 -10.00
C VAL A 40 11.32 -16.01 -10.08
N LEU A 41 11.18 -16.76 -8.98
CA LEU A 41 11.52 -18.19 -8.97
C LEU A 41 10.69 -19.00 -9.97
N HIS A 42 9.38 -18.76 -10.06
CA HIS A 42 8.53 -19.44 -11.05
C HIS A 42 8.84 -19.02 -12.48
N ALA A 43 9.14 -17.74 -12.72
CA ALA A 43 9.58 -17.30 -14.04
C ALA A 43 10.87 -18.02 -14.46
N LEU A 44 11.84 -18.20 -13.57
CA LEU A 44 13.07 -18.95 -13.87
C LEU A 44 12.80 -20.42 -14.26
N ILE A 45 11.80 -21.05 -13.62
CA ILE A 45 11.37 -22.41 -13.97
C ILE A 45 10.77 -22.43 -15.38
N VAL A 46 9.88 -21.50 -15.69
CA VAL A 46 9.21 -21.42 -17.00
C VAL A 46 10.20 -21.12 -18.14
N PHE A 47 11.23 -20.33 -17.87
CA PHE A 47 12.28 -20.01 -18.87
C PHE A 47 13.43 -21.03 -18.91
N GLU A 48 13.31 -22.18 -18.23
CA GLU A 48 14.31 -23.26 -18.21
C GLU A 48 15.74 -22.79 -17.88
N VAL A 49 15.87 -21.78 -17.00
CA VAL A 49 17.18 -21.26 -16.59
C VAL A 49 17.93 -22.34 -15.81
N SER A 50 19.25 -22.44 -16.03
CA SER A 50 20.06 -23.49 -15.39
C SER A 50 19.95 -23.45 -13.86
N ALA A 51 19.78 -24.63 -13.25
CA ALA A 51 19.61 -24.79 -11.80
C ALA A 51 20.81 -24.24 -11.00
N TRP A 52 22.01 -24.25 -11.59
CA TRP A 52 23.22 -23.68 -11.00
C TRP A 52 23.12 -22.16 -10.77
N SER A 53 22.32 -21.47 -11.57
CA SER A 53 22.13 -20.02 -11.45
C SER A 53 21.03 -19.66 -10.44
N TRP A 54 20.14 -20.60 -10.08
CA TRP A 54 18.96 -20.32 -9.27
C TRP A 54 19.30 -19.76 -7.90
N GLN A 55 20.32 -20.31 -7.24
CA GLN A 55 20.74 -19.85 -5.93
C GLN A 55 21.25 -18.41 -5.96
N ALA A 56 21.98 -18.02 -7.00
CA ALA A 56 22.46 -16.65 -7.18
C ALA A 56 21.30 -15.68 -7.42
N TYR A 57 20.35 -16.05 -8.27
CA TYR A 57 19.15 -15.22 -8.52
C TYR A 57 18.27 -15.08 -7.28
N ASP A 58 18.11 -16.14 -6.49
CA ASP A 58 17.32 -16.10 -5.26
C ASP A 58 17.96 -15.17 -4.21
N GLN A 59 19.28 -15.28 -3.98
CA GLN A 59 19.99 -14.40 -3.06
C GLN A 59 19.99 -12.95 -3.53
N PHE A 60 20.25 -12.71 -4.82
CA PHE A 60 20.28 -11.36 -5.38
C PHE A 60 18.89 -10.70 -5.34
N SER A 61 17.85 -11.41 -5.75
CA SER A 61 16.47 -10.91 -5.70
C SER A 61 16.02 -10.65 -4.26
N PHE A 62 16.37 -11.51 -3.31
CA PHE A 62 16.09 -11.30 -1.90
C PHE A 62 16.71 -10.00 -1.39
N VAL A 63 18.01 -9.78 -1.61
CA VAL A 63 18.71 -8.58 -1.16
C VAL A 63 18.17 -7.33 -1.89
N PHE A 64 18.01 -7.40 -3.21
CA PHE A 64 17.53 -6.29 -4.02
C PHE A 64 16.12 -5.85 -3.60
N PHE A 65 15.17 -6.77 -3.51
CA PHE A 65 13.81 -6.44 -3.07
C PHE A 65 13.77 -5.99 -1.61
N GLY A 66 14.64 -6.53 -0.74
CA GLY A 66 14.80 -6.04 0.63
C GLY A 66 15.20 -4.55 0.69
N PHE A 67 16.18 -4.13 -0.12
CA PHE A 67 16.57 -2.72 -0.23
C PHE A 67 15.46 -1.85 -0.80
N VAL A 68 14.78 -2.30 -1.85
CA VAL A 68 13.64 -1.57 -2.44
C VAL A 68 12.51 -1.42 -1.42
N TRP A 69 12.21 -2.47 -0.65
CA TRP A 69 11.23 -2.43 0.43
C TRP A 69 11.60 -1.42 1.52
N LEU A 70 12.84 -1.44 2.02
CA LEU A 70 13.35 -0.47 2.99
C LEU A 70 13.23 0.97 2.48
N ALA A 71 13.67 1.21 1.23
CA ALA A 71 13.56 2.52 0.60
C ALA A 71 12.10 2.99 0.52
N LEU A 72 11.18 2.10 0.13
CA LEU A 72 9.74 2.40 0.10
C LEU A 72 9.20 2.75 1.50
N VAL A 73 9.57 2.00 2.55
CA VAL A 73 9.13 2.29 3.92
C VAL A 73 9.55 3.70 4.35
N PHE A 74 10.79 4.11 4.07
CA PHE A 74 11.25 5.47 4.37
C PHE A 74 10.52 6.54 3.56
N VAL A 75 10.27 6.28 2.27
CA VAL A 75 9.49 7.18 1.41
C VAL A 75 8.05 7.32 1.96
N TYR A 76 7.42 6.23 2.37
CA TYR A 76 6.09 6.26 2.98
C TYR A 76 6.07 7.06 4.27
N GLN A 77 7.04 6.84 5.16
CA GLN A 77 7.17 7.58 6.40
C GLN A 77 7.31 9.09 6.13
N TYR A 78 8.19 9.46 5.19
CA TYR A 78 8.39 10.85 4.80
C TYR A 78 7.11 11.48 4.22
N MET A 79 6.41 10.77 3.33
CA MET A 79 5.15 11.24 2.75
C MET A 79 4.07 11.41 3.82
N LEU A 80 3.91 10.45 4.73
CA LEU A 80 2.93 10.53 5.82
C LEU A 80 3.23 11.69 6.77
N TYR A 81 4.50 11.89 7.13
CA TYR A 81 4.93 13.03 7.94
C TYR A 81 4.59 14.37 7.27
N LYS A 82 4.96 14.54 6.00
CA LYS A 82 4.67 15.75 5.22
C LYS A 82 3.16 16.02 5.08
N GLN A 83 2.36 14.97 4.97
CA GLN A 83 0.90 15.04 4.90
C GLN A 83 0.25 15.29 6.27
N GLY A 84 0.87 14.79 7.35
CA GLY A 84 0.50 15.03 8.74
C GLY A 84 0.59 16.50 9.12
N LEU A 85 1.65 17.18 8.67
CA LEU A 85 1.79 18.64 8.85
C LEU A 85 0.68 19.45 8.16
N LYS A 86 0.06 18.90 7.10
CA LYS A 86 -1.05 19.53 6.36
C LYS A 86 -2.44 19.11 6.87
N GLY A 87 -2.52 18.31 7.93
CA GLY A 87 -3.79 17.81 8.48
C GLY A 87 -4.53 16.79 7.59
N ARG A 88 -3.92 16.33 6.49
CA ARG A 88 -4.54 15.39 5.52
C ARG A 88 -4.03 13.95 5.67
N MET A 89 -3.48 13.61 6.82
CA MET A 89 -2.76 12.35 7.07
C MET A 89 -3.61 11.11 6.77
N GLY A 90 -4.86 11.08 7.24
CA GLY A 90 -5.75 9.92 7.07
C GLY A 90 -6.18 9.66 5.63
N ALA A 91 -6.41 10.72 4.84
CA ALA A 91 -6.77 10.57 3.43
C ALA A 91 -5.61 10.01 2.62
N SER A 92 -4.40 10.48 2.88
CA SER A 92 -3.21 10.06 2.16
C SER A 92 -2.72 8.68 2.59
N PHE A 93 -2.80 8.37 3.87
CA PHE A 93 -2.60 7.00 4.35
C PHE A 93 -3.50 6.00 3.60
N ARG A 94 -4.82 6.25 3.55
CA ARG A 94 -5.74 5.36 2.85
C ARG A 94 -5.41 5.19 1.37
N ARG A 95 -5.02 6.27 0.67
CA ARG A 95 -4.64 6.20 -0.75
C ARG A 95 -3.37 5.38 -0.96
N LEU A 96 -2.37 5.57 -0.09
CA LEU A 96 -1.10 4.85 -0.15
C LEU A 96 -1.32 3.36 0.16
N THR A 97 -2.06 3.05 1.23
CA THR A 97 -2.42 1.68 1.58
C THR A 97 -3.23 1.01 0.46
N ALA A 98 -4.22 1.70 -0.12
CA ALA A 98 -4.99 1.18 -1.25
C ALA A 98 -4.10 0.90 -2.47
N ALA A 99 -3.13 1.79 -2.77
CA ALA A 99 -2.18 1.57 -3.86
C ALA A 99 -1.29 0.34 -3.62
N MET A 100 -0.80 0.14 -2.39
CA MET A 100 -0.02 -1.06 -2.05
C MET A 100 -0.86 -2.33 -2.09
N THR A 101 -2.08 -2.32 -1.58
CA THR A 101 -2.99 -3.47 -1.68
C THR A 101 -3.32 -3.80 -3.14
N ALA A 102 -3.50 -2.79 -4.00
CA ALA A 102 -3.69 -3.00 -5.43
C ALA A 102 -2.46 -3.61 -6.09
N ALA A 103 -1.26 -3.13 -5.73
CA ALA A 103 -0.01 -3.70 -6.23
C ALA A 103 0.19 -5.16 -5.79
N LEU A 104 -0.17 -5.48 -4.54
CA LEU A 104 -0.16 -6.86 -4.04
C LEU A 104 -1.11 -7.76 -4.83
N LEU A 105 -2.35 -7.31 -5.03
CA LEU A 105 -3.34 -8.04 -5.82
C LEU A 105 -2.85 -8.27 -7.26
N ALA A 106 -2.28 -7.24 -7.89
CA ALA A 106 -1.71 -7.34 -9.23
C ALA A 106 -0.55 -8.35 -9.29
N ALA A 107 0.35 -8.35 -8.30
CA ALA A 107 1.45 -9.30 -8.22
C ALA A 107 0.95 -10.75 -8.05
N GLN A 108 -0.08 -10.98 -7.24
CA GLN A 108 -0.68 -12.30 -7.07
C GLN A 108 -1.40 -12.78 -8.34
N LEU A 109 -2.13 -11.89 -9.02
CA LEU A 109 -2.76 -12.22 -10.31
C LEU A 109 -1.71 -12.57 -11.38
N LEU A 110 -0.59 -11.86 -11.40
CA LEU A 110 0.51 -12.16 -12.31
C LEU A 110 1.14 -13.52 -11.99
N LEU A 111 1.35 -13.85 -10.71
CA LEU A 111 1.86 -15.15 -10.28
C LEU A 111 0.93 -16.29 -10.70
N TYR A 112 -0.37 -16.08 -10.53
CA TYR A 112 -1.39 -17.02 -10.96
C TYR A 112 -1.39 -17.22 -12.49
N ALA A 113 -1.28 -16.13 -13.27
CA ALA A 113 -1.25 -16.19 -14.73
C ALA A 113 -0.04 -16.97 -15.28
N ILE A 114 1.09 -16.97 -14.55
CA ILE A 114 2.31 -17.71 -14.89
C ILE A 114 2.21 -19.19 -14.46
N GLY A 115 1.13 -19.59 -13.77
CA GLY A 115 0.94 -20.95 -13.27
C GLY A 115 1.71 -21.25 -11.99
N GLY A 116 2.16 -20.23 -11.26
CA GLY A 116 2.96 -20.40 -10.04
C GLY A 116 2.18 -20.81 -8.79
N THR A 117 0.85 -20.90 -8.88
CA THR A 117 -0.01 -21.34 -7.77
C THR A 117 -1.21 -22.09 -8.32
N ASP A 118 -1.47 -23.30 -7.80
CA ASP A 118 -2.75 -23.96 -8.03
C ASP A 118 -3.89 -23.12 -7.45
N MET A 119 -5.03 -23.13 -8.15
CA MET A 119 -6.23 -22.40 -7.74
C MET A 119 -6.90 -23.10 -6.53
N SER A 120 -6.21 -23.07 -5.40
CA SER A 120 -6.72 -23.58 -4.13
C SER A 120 -7.77 -22.62 -3.55
N VAL A 121 -8.76 -23.18 -2.86
CA VAL A 121 -9.78 -22.41 -2.12
C VAL A 121 -9.13 -21.37 -1.19
N ARG A 122 -7.97 -21.69 -0.61
CA ARG A 122 -7.21 -20.77 0.23
C ARG A 122 -6.72 -19.54 -0.53
N THR A 123 -6.18 -19.73 -1.73
CA THR A 123 -5.66 -18.65 -2.59
C THR A 123 -6.80 -17.75 -3.06
N ALA A 124 -7.91 -18.36 -3.49
CA ALA A 124 -9.11 -17.62 -3.89
C ALA A 124 -9.69 -16.79 -2.74
N PHE A 125 -9.73 -17.35 -1.53
CA PHE A 125 -10.18 -16.63 -0.34
C PHE A 125 -9.28 -15.43 0.01
N MET A 126 -7.95 -15.61 -0.06
CA MET A 126 -7.00 -14.51 0.17
C MET A 126 -7.15 -13.39 -0.86
N MET A 127 -7.24 -13.72 -2.16
CA MET A 127 -7.46 -12.74 -3.23
C MET A 127 -8.80 -11.99 -3.04
N ALA A 128 -9.87 -12.70 -2.66
CA ALA A 128 -11.16 -12.09 -2.38
C ALA A 128 -11.10 -11.13 -1.17
N ALA A 129 -10.40 -11.52 -0.10
CA ALA A 129 -10.19 -10.68 1.07
C ALA A 129 -9.42 -9.39 0.71
N GLU A 130 -8.34 -9.50 -0.07
CA GLU A 130 -7.56 -8.35 -0.53
C GLU A 130 -8.37 -7.42 -1.43
N ALA A 131 -9.16 -7.98 -2.36
CA ALA A 131 -10.07 -7.21 -3.20
C ALA A 131 -11.13 -6.46 -2.39
N MET A 132 -11.69 -7.10 -1.35
CA MET A 132 -12.63 -6.46 -0.42
C MET A 132 -11.96 -5.32 0.36
N ILE A 133 -10.75 -5.52 0.86
CA ILE A 133 -10.01 -4.47 1.58
C ILE A 133 -9.74 -3.28 0.65
N PHE A 134 -9.30 -3.53 -0.58
CA PHE A 134 -9.10 -2.49 -1.58
C PHE A 134 -10.40 -1.74 -1.91
N ALA A 135 -11.51 -2.45 -2.10
CA ALA A 135 -12.82 -1.87 -2.35
C ALA A 135 -13.29 -1.01 -1.16
N ALA A 136 -13.08 -1.47 0.07
CA ALA A 136 -13.44 -0.73 1.29
C ALA A 136 -12.62 0.57 1.43
N LEU A 137 -11.32 0.51 1.12
CA LEU A 137 -10.42 1.66 1.18
C LEU A 137 -10.75 2.71 0.09
N THR A 138 -11.20 2.26 -1.08
CA THR A 138 -11.52 3.16 -2.21
C THR A 138 -12.94 3.73 -2.16
N ALA A 139 -13.93 2.95 -1.71
CA ALA A 139 -15.33 3.38 -1.60
C ALA A 139 -15.52 4.57 -0.65
N ARG A 140 -14.81 4.57 0.49
CA ARG A 140 -14.90 5.63 1.50
C ARG A 140 -14.30 6.97 1.02
N GLY A 141 -13.49 6.96 -0.04
CA GLY A 141 -12.97 8.17 -0.69
C GLY A 141 -13.95 8.85 -1.65
N ARG A 142 -14.93 8.10 -2.19
CA ARG A 142 -15.94 8.63 -3.14
C ARG A 142 -17.13 9.30 -2.46
N GLY A 143 -17.45 8.94 -1.22
CA GLY A 143 -18.57 9.52 -0.46
C GLY A 143 -18.38 11.00 -0.10
N ALA A 144 -17.14 11.44 0.16
CA ALA A 144 -16.85 12.83 0.54
C ALA A 144 -17.01 13.83 -0.62
N GLY A 145 -16.90 13.38 -1.88
CA GLY A 145 -17.07 14.25 -3.04
C GLY A 145 -18.53 14.56 -3.39
N LYS A 146 -19.46 13.65 -3.06
CA LYS A 146 -20.89 13.80 -3.38
C LYS A 146 -21.64 14.72 -2.41
N ALA A 147 -21.20 14.81 -1.15
CA ALA A 147 -21.83 15.69 -0.17
C ALA A 147 -21.57 17.18 -0.45
N GLY A 148 -20.40 17.54 -0.99
CA GLY A 148 -20.07 18.93 -1.35
C GLY A 148 -20.81 19.45 -2.58
N THR A 149 -21.14 18.57 -3.53
CA THR A 149 -21.90 18.94 -4.74
C THR A 149 -23.40 19.06 -4.50
N ALA A 150 -23.95 18.32 -3.52
CA ALA A 150 -25.37 18.45 -3.15
C ALA A 150 -25.65 19.80 -2.47
N SER A 151 -24.81 20.20 -1.51
CA SER A 151 -24.95 21.48 -0.80
C SER A 151 -24.76 22.69 -1.71
N ALA A 152 -23.85 22.61 -2.71
CA ALA A 152 -23.65 23.69 -3.70
C ALA A 152 -24.78 23.79 -4.74
N SER A 153 -25.63 22.76 -4.88
CA SER A 153 -26.79 22.79 -5.79
C SER A 153 -28.05 23.34 -5.10
N GLU A 154 -28.16 23.19 -3.77
CA GLU A 154 -29.23 23.79 -2.96
C GLU A 154 -29.07 25.30 -2.83
N GLU A 155 -27.86 25.79 -2.54
CA GLU A 155 -27.59 27.23 -2.38
C GLU A 155 -27.82 28.04 -3.68
N ARG A 156 -27.79 27.36 -4.83
CA ARG A 156 -28.06 27.98 -6.15
C ARG A 156 -29.55 27.99 -6.53
N LYS A 157 -30.40 27.25 -5.82
CA LYS A 157 -31.86 27.25 -6.02
C LYS A 157 -32.60 28.25 -5.13
N ASP A 158 -32.02 28.62 -4.00
CA ASP A 158 -32.63 29.59 -3.07
C ASP A 158 -32.25 31.05 -3.38
N GLY A 159 -31.32 31.26 -4.33
CA GLY A 159 -30.85 32.58 -4.77
C GLY A 159 -31.34 33.03 -6.14
N ALA A 160 -32.30 32.34 -6.75
CA ALA A 160 -32.91 32.66 -8.05
C ALA A 160 -34.43 32.76 -7.91
#